data_AF-A0A2G9PVU9-F1
#
_entry.id   AF-A0A2G9PVU9-F1
#
_cell.length_a   1.000
_cell.length_b   1.000
_cell.length_c   1.000
_cell.angle_alpha   90.00
_cell.angle_beta   90.00
_cell.angle_gamma   90.00
#
_symmetry.space_group_name_H-M   'P 1'
#
loop_
_entity.id
_entity.type
_entity.pdbx_description
1 polymer ?
#
loop_
_entity_poly.entity_id
_entity_poly.type
_entity_poly.pdbx_seq_one_letter_code
_entity_poly.pdbx_strand_id
1 'polypeptide(L)'
;MVEEKKDKKVKTEEKFVEKEAKKEERVETKKEEVEAKKGKKENDKKDGKKDKKAKKVEPKRPKKDEAVAIGRNLRVSKKNAGYVCRFIKGKDIDKAIFDLGEVIKMRKAVPFKGEIPHRKGMMSGRYPVKAAGEFIKLLKGLKGNVIVNGMDLDKTRISIASASWSSRPMRSGGRKSKRTNVLLKAREAKK
;
A
#
# COMPACT_ATOMS: atom_id res chain seq x y z
N MET A 1 -17.23 -42.72 -41.36
CA MET A 1 -16.14 -42.05 -40.61
C MET A 1 -16.11 -40.52 -40.74
N VAL A 2 -16.69 -39.89 -41.77
CA VAL A 2 -16.71 -38.42 -41.92
C VAL A 2 -17.90 -37.77 -41.17
N GLU A 3 -19.07 -38.43 -41.14
CA GLU A 3 -20.26 -37.92 -40.44
C GLU A 3 -20.12 -37.96 -38.91
N GLU A 4 -19.64 -39.06 -38.32
CA GLU A 4 -19.39 -39.15 -36.87
C GLU A 4 -18.37 -38.11 -36.35
N LYS A 5 -17.45 -37.65 -37.21
CA LYS A 5 -16.49 -36.58 -36.87
C LYS A 5 -17.14 -35.20 -36.94
N LYS A 6 -18.12 -34.98 -37.82
CA LYS A 6 -18.94 -33.75 -37.84
C LYS A 6 -19.85 -33.68 -36.62
N ASP A 7 -20.51 -34.78 -36.26
CA ASP A 7 -21.40 -34.81 -35.09
C ASP A 7 -20.66 -34.63 -33.76
N LYS A 8 -19.44 -35.17 -33.64
CA LYS A 8 -18.58 -34.92 -32.47
C LYS A 8 -18.09 -33.46 -32.40
N LYS A 9 -17.89 -32.81 -33.55
CA LYS A 9 -17.47 -31.40 -33.65
C LYS A 9 -18.61 -30.44 -33.31
N VAL A 10 -19.81 -30.70 -33.82
CA VAL A 10 -21.04 -29.97 -33.46
C VAL A 10 -21.34 -30.12 -31.97
N LYS A 11 -21.24 -31.34 -31.40
CA LYS A 11 -21.41 -31.57 -29.96
C LYS A 11 -20.33 -30.92 -29.07
N THR A 12 -19.14 -30.63 -29.61
CA THR A 12 -18.10 -29.90 -28.87
C THR A 12 -18.26 -28.39 -28.98
N GLU A 13 -18.74 -27.89 -30.13
CA GLU A 13 -19.10 -26.49 -30.34
C GLU A 13 -20.34 -26.10 -29.51
N GLU A 14 -21.39 -26.93 -29.47
CA GLU A 14 -22.58 -26.73 -28.61
C GLU A 14 -22.22 -26.71 -27.12
N LYS A 15 -21.31 -27.60 -26.68
CA LYS A 15 -20.80 -27.59 -25.30
C LYS A 15 -19.93 -26.38 -24.97
N PHE A 16 -19.31 -25.76 -25.97
CA PHE A 16 -18.53 -24.53 -25.79
C PHE A 16 -19.46 -23.33 -25.69
N VAL A 17 -20.50 -23.26 -26.54
CA VAL A 17 -21.55 -22.23 -26.51
C VAL A 17 -22.35 -22.28 -25.21
N GLU A 18 -22.74 -23.46 -24.71
CA GLU A 18 -23.40 -23.59 -23.40
C GLU A 18 -22.49 -23.15 -22.23
N LYS A 19 -21.18 -23.32 -22.38
CA LYS A 19 -20.20 -22.96 -21.35
C LYS A 19 -19.88 -21.46 -21.38
N GLU A 20 -19.97 -20.82 -22.54
CA GLU A 20 -19.89 -19.36 -22.69
C GLU A 20 -21.19 -18.69 -22.21
N ALA A 21 -22.37 -19.23 -22.55
CA ALA A 21 -23.65 -18.75 -22.04
C ALA A 21 -23.75 -18.85 -20.50
N LYS A 22 -23.34 -19.98 -19.90
CA LYS A 22 -23.27 -20.13 -18.43
C LYS A 22 -22.23 -19.23 -17.77
N LYS A 23 -21.24 -18.75 -18.52
CA LYS A 23 -20.22 -17.80 -18.04
C LYS A 23 -20.74 -16.37 -18.13
N GLU A 24 -21.53 -16.04 -19.14
CA GLU A 24 -22.23 -14.75 -19.29
C GLU A 24 -23.33 -14.60 -18.24
N GLU A 25 -24.18 -15.60 -18.00
CA GLU A 25 -25.17 -15.59 -16.91
C GLU A 25 -24.51 -15.44 -15.52
N ARG A 26 -23.34 -16.07 -15.31
CA ARG A 26 -22.55 -15.91 -14.06
C ARG A 26 -21.91 -14.52 -13.91
N VAL A 27 -21.71 -13.81 -15.00
CA VAL A 27 -21.16 -12.45 -15.00
C VAL A 27 -22.29 -11.43 -14.81
N GLU A 28 -23.49 -11.68 -15.35
CA GLU A 28 -24.70 -10.88 -15.15
C GLU A 28 -25.21 -10.98 -13.72
N THR A 29 -25.35 -12.20 -13.17
CA THR A 29 -25.72 -12.40 -11.75
C THR A 29 -24.70 -11.77 -10.77
N LYS A 30 -23.41 -11.76 -11.11
CA LYS A 30 -22.38 -11.05 -10.32
C LYS A 30 -22.41 -9.53 -10.50
N LYS A 31 -22.83 -9.03 -11.67
CA LYS A 31 -23.05 -7.58 -11.88
C LYS A 31 -24.28 -7.12 -11.10
N GLU A 32 -25.37 -7.87 -11.10
CA GLU A 32 -26.57 -7.61 -10.30
C GLU A 32 -26.30 -7.68 -8.79
N GLU A 33 -25.49 -8.62 -8.29
CA GLU A 33 -25.06 -8.64 -6.89
C GLU A 33 -24.16 -7.45 -6.51
N VAL A 34 -23.37 -6.92 -7.44
CA VAL A 34 -22.50 -5.74 -7.24
C VAL A 34 -23.31 -4.45 -7.35
N GLU A 35 -24.33 -4.38 -8.20
CA GLU A 35 -25.29 -3.28 -8.28
C GLU A 35 -26.25 -3.26 -7.09
N ALA A 36 -26.72 -4.40 -6.59
CA ALA A 36 -27.50 -4.49 -5.35
C ALA A 36 -26.68 -4.09 -4.12
N LYS A 37 -25.35 -4.32 -4.13
CA LYS A 37 -24.41 -3.86 -3.09
C LYS A 37 -23.97 -2.39 -3.24
N LYS A 38 -24.08 -1.80 -4.44
CA LYS A 38 -23.90 -0.36 -4.68
C LYS A 38 -25.18 0.43 -4.35
N GLY A 39 -26.35 -0.07 -4.72
CA GLY A 39 -27.66 0.52 -4.40
C GLY A 39 -27.97 0.57 -2.90
N LYS A 40 -27.49 -0.41 -2.12
CA LYS A 40 -27.57 -0.37 -0.64
C LYS A 40 -26.54 0.56 0.03
N LYS A 41 -25.57 1.10 -0.70
CA LYS A 41 -24.48 1.94 -0.15
C LYS A 41 -24.57 3.42 -0.54
N GLU A 42 -25.43 3.78 -1.48
CA GLU A 42 -25.64 5.17 -1.92
C GLU A 42 -26.93 5.83 -1.38
N ASN A 43 -27.85 5.08 -0.75
CA ASN A 43 -29.12 5.63 -0.22
C ASN A 43 -29.21 5.83 1.30
N ASP A 44 -28.10 5.82 2.04
CA ASP A 44 -28.09 6.05 3.51
C ASP A 44 -27.27 7.30 3.91
N LYS A 45 -27.33 8.34 3.08
CA LYS A 45 -26.84 9.69 3.40
C LYS A 45 -27.73 10.80 2.82
N LYS A 46 -29.01 10.74 3.15
CA LYS A 46 -29.84 11.92 3.36
C LYS A 46 -31.03 11.48 4.22
N ASP A 47 -30.92 11.80 5.51
CA ASP A 47 -32.00 12.20 6.41
C ASP A 47 -31.65 11.77 7.84
N GLY A 48 -31.52 12.77 8.70
CA GLY A 48 -31.11 12.59 10.08
C GLY A 48 -32.16 11.83 10.89
N LYS A 49 -31.74 10.73 11.49
CA LYS A 49 -32.34 10.27 12.75
C LYS A 49 -31.24 9.82 13.72
N LYS A 50 -31.31 10.42 14.91
CA LYS A 50 -30.46 10.18 16.06
C LYS A 50 -30.51 8.70 16.47
N ASP A 51 -29.49 7.94 16.13
CA ASP A 51 -29.10 6.79 16.94
C ASP A 51 -27.82 7.14 17.69
N LYS A 52 -28.03 7.51 18.97
CA LYS A 52 -27.01 7.56 20.00
C LYS A 52 -26.44 6.16 20.18
N LYS A 53 -25.58 5.72 19.26
CA LYS A 53 -24.68 4.60 19.50
C LYS A 53 -23.66 5.11 20.51
N ALA A 54 -23.92 4.82 21.78
CA ALA A 54 -23.11 5.24 22.92
C ALA A 54 -21.64 5.12 22.55
N LYS A 55 -20.99 6.28 22.38
CA LYS A 55 -19.53 6.37 22.32
C LYS A 55 -19.07 5.75 23.63
N LYS A 56 -18.66 4.49 23.58
CA LYS A 56 -17.87 3.86 24.64
C LYS A 56 -16.67 4.80 24.77
N VAL A 57 -16.66 5.58 25.83
CA VAL A 57 -15.62 6.57 26.08
C VAL A 57 -14.39 5.75 26.37
N GLU A 58 -13.64 5.44 25.32
CA GLU A 58 -12.31 4.87 25.47
C GLU A 58 -11.55 5.79 26.41
N PRO A 59 -10.82 5.25 27.39
CA PRO A 59 -10.08 6.06 28.34
C PRO A 59 -9.23 7.05 27.54
N LYS A 60 -9.41 8.34 27.78
CA LYS A 60 -8.65 9.41 27.11
C LYS A 60 -7.18 9.22 27.50
N ARG A 61 -6.47 8.41 26.70
CA ARG A 61 -5.03 8.25 26.85
C ARG A 61 -4.41 9.63 26.67
N PRO A 62 -3.40 9.99 27.47
CA PRO A 62 -2.74 11.27 27.32
C PRO A 62 -2.25 11.41 25.88
N LYS A 63 -2.54 12.56 25.27
CA LYS A 63 -2.05 12.88 23.93
C LYS A 63 -0.53 12.83 23.96
N LYS A 64 0.06 12.11 23.02
CA LYS A 64 1.52 12.06 22.87
C LYS A 64 1.91 13.03 21.76
N ASP A 65 3.04 13.70 21.94
CA ASP A 65 3.57 14.64 20.94
C ASP A 65 4.14 13.94 19.69
N GLU A 66 4.47 12.65 19.80
CA GLU A 66 5.05 11.85 18.71
C GLU A 66 4.32 10.53 18.50
N ALA A 67 4.13 10.15 17.24
CA ALA A 67 3.92 8.74 16.86
C ALA A 67 5.21 8.14 16.33
N VAL A 68 5.48 6.89 16.70
CA VAL A 68 6.67 6.16 16.28
C VAL A 68 6.25 4.87 15.60
N ALA A 69 6.90 4.54 14.49
CA ALA A 69 6.80 3.23 13.84
C ALA A 69 8.22 2.71 13.55
N ILE A 70 8.49 1.47 13.94
CA ILE A 70 9.81 0.85 13.79
C ILE A 70 9.68 -0.42 12.96
N GLY A 71 10.42 -0.49 11.86
CA GLY A 71 10.62 -1.72 11.09
C GLY A 71 11.95 -2.35 11.47
N ARG A 72 11.92 -3.50 12.16
CA ARG A 72 13.14 -4.25 12.53
C ARG A 72 13.44 -5.34 11.51
N ASN A 73 14.73 -5.58 11.25
CA ASN A 73 15.24 -6.69 10.43
C ASN A 73 14.64 -6.80 9.02
N LEU A 74 14.33 -5.65 8.40
CA LEU A 74 13.72 -5.57 7.08
C LEU A 74 14.65 -6.12 5.98
N ARG A 75 14.11 -6.82 4.97
CA ARG A 75 14.89 -7.49 3.91
C ARG A 75 15.25 -6.55 2.77
N VAL A 76 15.65 -5.32 3.09
CA VAL A 76 16.01 -4.25 2.15
C VAL A 76 17.44 -3.79 2.35
N SER A 77 18.01 -3.17 1.31
CA SER A 77 19.30 -2.50 1.40
C SER A 77 19.18 -1.18 2.15
N LYS A 78 20.15 -0.89 3.03
CA LYS A 78 20.26 0.41 3.73
C LYS A 78 20.33 1.59 2.76
N LYS A 79 21.06 1.47 1.65
CA LYS A 79 21.19 2.56 0.65
C LYS A 79 19.81 2.93 0.08
N ASN A 80 19.07 1.93 -0.41
CA ASN A 80 17.73 2.13 -0.97
C ASN A 80 16.76 2.66 0.09
N ALA A 81 16.81 2.11 1.32
CA ALA A 81 15.99 2.59 2.42
C ALA A 81 16.30 4.05 2.78
N GLY A 82 17.57 4.46 2.76
CA GLY A 82 17.99 5.84 3.02
C GLY A 82 17.43 6.84 2.01
N TYR A 83 17.44 6.50 0.72
CA TYR A 83 16.83 7.35 -0.32
C TYR A 83 15.32 7.43 -0.17
N VAL A 84 14.65 6.31 0.15
CA VAL A 84 13.21 6.31 0.44
C VAL A 84 12.90 7.17 1.67
N CYS A 85 13.67 7.07 2.75
CA CYS A 85 13.52 7.92 3.93
C CYS A 85 13.62 9.41 3.58
N ARG A 86 14.62 9.80 2.78
CA ARG A 86 14.78 11.19 2.33
C ARG A 86 13.60 11.66 1.47
N PHE A 87 13.04 10.76 0.66
CA PHE A 87 11.93 11.06 -0.22
C PHE A 87 10.59 11.25 0.52
N ILE A 88 10.37 10.55 1.64
CA ILE A 88 9.13 10.66 2.43
C ILE A 88 9.20 11.71 3.56
N LYS A 89 10.40 12.11 3.97
CA LYS A 89 10.58 13.08 5.06
C LYS A 89 9.87 14.40 4.73
N GLY A 90 9.09 14.92 5.69
CA GLY A 90 8.32 16.16 5.57
C GLY A 90 6.97 16.04 4.85
N LYS A 91 6.63 14.87 4.29
CA LYS A 91 5.33 14.65 3.63
C LYS A 91 4.23 14.29 4.63
N ASP A 92 2.99 14.48 4.19
CA ASP A 92 1.81 13.86 4.80
C ASP A 92 1.92 12.34 4.72
N ILE A 93 1.42 11.63 5.72
CA ILE A 93 1.46 10.16 5.76
C ILE A 93 0.72 9.57 4.56
N ASP A 94 -0.45 10.11 4.21
CA ASP A 94 -1.26 9.61 3.10
C ASP A 94 -0.62 9.91 1.74
N LYS A 95 -0.07 11.12 1.56
CA LYS A 95 0.68 11.45 0.34
C LYS A 95 1.93 10.58 0.19
N ALA A 96 2.63 10.29 1.28
CA ALA A 96 3.79 9.40 1.24
C ALA A 96 3.39 7.97 0.83
N ILE A 97 2.26 7.45 1.30
CA ILE A 97 1.74 6.13 0.88
C ILE A 97 1.40 6.14 -0.61
N PHE A 98 0.72 7.19 -1.08
CA PHE A 98 0.36 7.35 -2.49
C PHE A 98 1.61 7.39 -3.39
N ASP A 99 2.56 8.27 -3.08
CA ASP A 99 3.80 8.43 -3.83
C ASP A 99 4.59 7.12 -3.92
N LEU A 100 4.69 6.37 -2.82
CA LEU A 100 5.37 5.06 -2.82
C LEU A 100 4.61 4.02 -3.64
N GLY A 101 3.28 4.10 -3.70
CA GLY A 101 2.47 3.29 -4.62
C GLY A 101 2.79 3.58 -6.09
N GLU A 102 3.01 4.84 -6.45
CA GLU A 102 3.44 5.22 -7.80
C GLU A 102 4.86 4.75 -8.12
N VAL A 103 5.75 4.75 -7.12
CA VAL A 103 7.12 4.20 -7.25
C VAL A 103 7.08 2.70 -7.55
N ILE A 104 6.17 1.94 -6.93
CA ILE A 104 5.99 0.51 -7.21
C ILE A 104 5.51 0.30 -8.65
N LYS A 105 4.61 1.16 -9.13
CA LYS A 105 4.12 1.18 -10.53
C LYS A 105 5.14 1.79 -11.52
N MET A 106 6.33 2.16 -11.05
CA MET A 106 7.40 2.81 -11.82
C MET A 106 7.00 4.13 -12.50
N ARG A 107 5.95 4.79 -12.03
CA ARG A 107 5.49 6.07 -12.57
C ARG A 107 6.28 7.24 -12.01
N LYS A 108 6.61 7.18 -10.72
CA LYS A 108 7.36 8.21 -9.99
C LYS A 108 8.72 7.68 -9.57
N ALA A 109 9.80 8.31 -10.03
CA ALA A 109 11.15 7.90 -9.66
C ALA A 109 11.56 8.54 -8.32
N VAL A 110 12.30 7.79 -7.52
CA VAL A 110 12.91 8.30 -6.29
C VAL A 110 14.26 8.91 -6.66
N PRO A 111 14.57 10.14 -6.22
CA PRO A 111 15.86 10.75 -6.47
C PRO A 111 16.96 9.99 -5.71
N PHE A 112 17.95 9.50 -6.44
CA PHE A 112 19.13 8.86 -5.87
C PHE A 112 20.35 9.73 -6.16
N LYS A 113 21.38 9.65 -5.32
CA LYS A 113 22.66 10.32 -5.55
C LYS A 113 23.73 9.32 -5.98
N GLY A 114 24.64 9.73 -6.85
CA GLY A 114 25.77 8.94 -7.36
C GLY A 114 25.64 8.61 -8.85
N GLU A 115 26.44 7.64 -9.29
CA GLU A 115 26.52 7.16 -10.68
C GLU A 115 25.29 6.33 -11.06
N ILE A 116 24.17 7.02 -11.31
CA ILE A 116 22.88 6.40 -11.61
C ILE A 116 22.30 7.04 -12.87
N PRO A 117 21.68 6.26 -13.77
CA PRO A 117 21.06 6.79 -14.96
C PRO A 117 20.05 7.89 -14.67
N HIS A 118 20.03 8.89 -15.55
CA HIS A 118 19.10 10.00 -15.49
C HIS A 118 17.66 9.50 -15.70
N ARG A 119 16.69 10.25 -15.18
CA ARG A 119 15.26 9.96 -15.35
C ARG A 119 14.54 11.23 -15.80
N LYS A 120 13.35 11.08 -16.38
CA LYS A 120 12.55 12.23 -16.84
C LYS A 120 12.31 13.19 -15.67
N GLY A 121 12.75 14.43 -15.81
CA GLY A 121 12.61 15.48 -14.80
C GLY A 121 13.61 15.40 -13.63
N MET A 122 14.62 14.53 -13.66
CA MET A 122 15.65 14.46 -12.62
C MET A 122 17.00 13.95 -13.13
N MET A 123 18.09 14.53 -12.61
CA MET A 123 19.45 14.11 -12.96
C MET A 123 19.75 12.66 -12.57
N SER A 124 19.20 12.11 -11.49
CA SER A 124 19.47 10.71 -11.14
C SER A 124 18.32 10.11 -10.33
N GLY A 125 17.84 8.94 -10.74
CA GLY A 125 16.69 8.32 -10.10
C GLY A 125 16.54 6.81 -10.34
N ARG A 126 15.98 6.12 -9.34
CA ARG A 126 15.63 4.70 -9.42
C ARG A 126 14.25 4.43 -8.82
N TYR A 127 13.74 3.23 -9.09
CA TYR A 127 12.47 2.73 -8.54
C TYR A 127 12.76 1.62 -7.53
N PRO A 128 12.93 1.92 -6.23
CA PRO A 128 13.21 0.91 -5.21
C PRO A 128 11.94 0.13 -4.82
N VAL A 129 11.42 -0.70 -5.73
CA VAL A 129 10.13 -1.43 -5.58
C VAL A 129 10.03 -2.18 -4.25
N LYS A 130 11.06 -2.97 -3.91
CA LYS A 130 11.06 -3.75 -2.66
C LYS A 130 11.04 -2.87 -1.40
N ALA A 131 11.80 -1.78 -1.41
CA ALA A 131 11.82 -0.87 -0.27
C ALA A 131 10.50 -0.12 -0.15
N ALA A 132 9.96 0.40 -1.26
CA ALA A 132 8.67 1.06 -1.27
C ALA A 132 7.56 0.18 -0.68
N GLY A 133 7.52 -1.11 -1.06
CA GLY A 133 6.54 -2.06 -0.51
C GLY A 133 6.64 -2.27 1.01
N GLU A 134 7.86 -2.35 1.56
CA GLU A 134 8.05 -2.46 3.02
C GLU A 134 7.73 -1.15 3.74
N PHE A 135 8.07 0.01 3.16
CA PHE A 135 7.77 1.31 3.75
C PHE A 135 6.27 1.63 3.77
N ILE A 136 5.50 1.23 2.76
CA ILE A 136 4.04 1.39 2.77
C ILE A 136 3.42 0.67 3.98
N LYS A 137 3.90 -0.54 4.29
CA LYS A 137 3.42 -1.30 5.47
C LYS A 137 3.73 -0.55 6.76
N LEU A 138 4.93 0.01 6.89
CA LEU A 138 5.32 0.80 8.06
C LEU A 138 4.52 2.11 8.18
N LEU A 139 4.26 2.80 7.08
CA LEU A 139 3.46 4.03 7.08
C LEU A 139 2.00 3.78 7.45
N LYS A 140 1.42 2.66 7.03
CA LYS A 140 0.08 2.24 7.48
C LYS A 140 0.05 2.00 9.00
N GLY A 141 1.08 1.36 9.54
CA GLY A 141 1.24 1.22 10.99
C GLY A 141 1.42 2.55 11.70
N LEU A 142 2.22 3.46 11.13
CA LEU A 142 2.40 4.81 11.64
C LEU A 142 1.07 5.59 11.68
N LYS A 143 0.25 5.48 10.63
CA LYS A 143 -1.10 6.07 10.59
C LYS A 143 -1.98 5.56 11.73
N GLY A 144 -1.97 4.24 11.99
CA GLY A 144 -2.66 3.65 13.14
C GLY A 144 -2.17 4.22 14.47
N ASN A 145 -0.85 4.37 14.64
CA ASN A 145 -0.27 4.92 15.86
C ASN A 145 -0.62 6.40 16.08
N VAL A 146 -0.76 7.18 15.00
CA VAL A 146 -1.21 8.58 15.08
C VAL A 146 -2.63 8.66 15.65
N ILE A 147 -3.53 7.81 15.15
CA ILE A 147 -4.92 7.71 15.63
C ILE A 147 -4.95 7.29 17.11
N VAL A 148 -4.20 6.25 17.47
CA VAL A 148 -4.13 5.74 18.86
C VAL A 148 -3.56 6.78 19.83
N ASN A 149 -2.62 7.61 19.37
CA ASN A 149 -2.03 8.68 20.17
C ASN A 149 -2.90 9.96 20.23
N GLY A 150 -4.04 9.99 19.53
CA GLY A 150 -4.98 11.11 19.55
C GLY A 150 -4.49 12.36 18.82
N MET A 151 -3.59 12.19 17.85
CA MET A 151 -3.08 13.27 17.00
C MET A 151 -3.94 13.45 15.74
N ASP A 152 -3.90 14.65 15.17
CA ASP A 152 -4.62 15.01 13.95
C ASP A 152 -3.85 14.53 12.70
N LEU A 153 -4.49 13.70 11.87
CA LEU A 153 -3.88 13.12 10.67
C LEU A 153 -3.47 14.17 9.64
N ASP A 154 -4.24 15.24 9.51
CA ASP A 154 -4.04 16.25 8.46
C ASP A 154 -2.90 17.22 8.79
N LYS A 155 -2.63 17.42 10.09
CA LYS A 155 -1.53 18.26 10.61
C LYS A 155 -0.26 17.47 10.88
N THR A 156 -0.36 16.14 10.91
CA THR A 156 0.77 15.26 11.23
C THR A 156 1.68 15.07 10.01
N ARG A 157 2.97 15.40 10.19
CA ARG A 157 4.01 15.24 9.17
C ARG A 157 5.05 14.23 9.63
N ILE A 158 5.68 13.54 8.68
CA ILE A 158 6.81 12.66 8.97
C ILE A 158 8.04 13.53 9.30
N SER A 159 8.37 13.63 10.59
CA SER A 159 9.45 14.48 11.09
C SER A 159 10.82 13.82 10.91
N ILE A 160 10.93 12.57 11.35
CA ILE A 160 12.18 11.79 11.29
C ILE A 160 11.91 10.52 10.49
N ALA A 161 12.73 10.31 9.48
CA ALA A 161 12.81 9.05 8.76
C ALA A 161 14.28 8.66 8.65
N SER A 162 14.66 7.55 9.29
CA SER A 162 16.05 7.09 9.30
C SER A 162 16.14 5.59 9.05
N ALA A 163 17.26 5.19 8.44
CA ALA A 163 17.56 3.80 8.12
C ALA A 163 18.95 3.45 8.66
N SER A 164 19.03 2.45 9.52
CA SER A 164 20.27 1.93 10.12
C SER A 164 20.52 0.49 9.72
N TRP A 165 21.76 0.02 9.86
CA TRP A 165 22.03 -1.40 9.67
C TRP A 165 21.34 -2.22 10.75
N SER A 166 20.87 -3.40 10.35
CA SER A 166 20.33 -4.43 11.25
C SER A 166 21.37 -5.55 11.41
N SER A 167 21.06 -6.57 12.22
CA SER A 167 21.84 -7.81 12.24
C SER A 167 21.81 -8.46 10.85
N ARG A 168 22.99 -8.70 10.28
CA ARG A 168 23.18 -9.18 8.91
C ARG A 168 23.79 -10.58 8.95
N PRO A 169 22.96 -11.64 8.91
CA PRO A 169 23.48 -13.00 8.93
C PRO A 169 24.37 -13.23 7.71
N MET A 170 25.40 -14.06 7.91
CA MET A 170 26.29 -14.50 6.86
C MET A 170 25.50 -15.39 5.89
N ARG A 171 25.78 -15.25 4.60
CA ARG A 171 25.32 -16.17 3.56
C ARG A 171 26.49 -17.05 3.13
N SER A 172 26.19 -18.12 2.40
CA SER A 172 27.20 -18.95 1.75
C SER A 172 28.20 -18.10 0.96
N GLY A 173 29.47 -18.48 1.01
CA GLY A 173 30.59 -17.72 0.43
C GLY A 173 30.95 -16.44 1.19
N GLY A 174 30.62 -16.35 2.48
CA GLY A 174 31.06 -15.26 3.36
C GLY A 174 30.43 -13.89 3.11
N ARG A 175 29.35 -13.82 2.32
CA ARG A 175 28.66 -12.55 2.00
C ARG A 175 27.60 -12.22 3.04
N LYS A 176 27.65 -11.02 3.65
CA LYS A 176 26.62 -10.58 4.61
C LYS A 176 25.29 -10.23 3.92
N SER A 177 24.19 -10.83 4.38
CA SER A 177 22.84 -10.50 3.88
C SER A 177 22.52 -9.01 4.10
N LYS A 178 21.68 -8.42 3.24
CA LYS A 178 21.18 -7.06 3.44
C LYS A 178 19.97 -7.10 4.38
N ARG A 179 20.13 -6.49 5.55
CA ARG A 179 19.07 -6.23 6.52
C ARG A 179 19.18 -4.78 7.01
N THR A 180 18.05 -4.14 7.23
CA THR A 180 17.97 -2.72 7.63
C THR A 180 16.94 -2.56 8.74
N ASN A 181 17.22 -1.69 9.70
CA ASN A 181 16.22 -1.18 10.64
C ASN A 181 15.75 0.19 10.17
N VAL A 182 14.46 0.48 10.26
CA VAL A 182 13.86 1.75 9.87
C VAL A 182 13.12 2.35 11.05
N LEU A 183 13.36 3.62 11.32
CA LEU A 183 12.66 4.42 12.32
C LEU A 183 11.91 5.54 11.60
N LEU A 184 10.59 5.56 11.79
CA LEU A 184 9.73 6.66 11.37
C LEU A 184 9.14 7.31 12.61
N LYS A 185 9.24 8.63 12.69
CA LYS A 185 8.53 9.43 13.68
C LYS A 185 7.66 10.46 12.96
N ALA A 186 6.46 10.65 13.48
CA ALA A 186 5.56 11.69 13.03
C ALA A 186 5.28 12.63 14.20
N ARG A 187 5.20 13.93 13.88
CA ARG A 187 4.85 15.01 14.82
C ARG A 187 3.81 15.91 14.15
N GLU A 188 2.96 16.52 14.95
CA GLU A 188 2.10 17.60 14.48
C GLU A 188 2.97 18.81 14.12
N ALA A 189 2.73 19.39 12.95
CA ALA A 189 3.41 20.63 12.57
C ALA A 189 2.91 21.76 13.47
N LYS A 190 3.81 22.32 14.29
CA LYS A 190 3.56 23.58 14.98
C LYS A 190 3.64 24.69 13.93
N LYS A 191 2.52 25.37 13.70
CA LYS A 191 2.44 26.52 12.81
C LYS A 191 3.05 27.74 13.47
#